data_AF-A0AA43BA91-F1
#
_entry.id   AF-A0AA43BA91-F1
#
_cell.length_a   1.000
_cell.length_b   1.000
_cell.length_c   1.000
_cell.angle_alpha   90.00
_cell.angle_beta   90.00
_cell.angle_gamma   90.00
#
_symmetry.space_group_name_H-M   'P 1'
#
loop_
_entity.id
_entity.type
_entity.pdbx_description
1 polymer ?
#
loop_
_entity_poly.entity_id
_entity_poly.type
_entity_poly.pdbx_seq_one_letter_code
_entity_poly.pdbx_strand_id
1 'polypeptide(L)' 'MQIDHLTRTYRYDGIDLPVPPHLAQDPAALRAYHATLYPAILNAETVDAGVMGGAHVTEYRRAVGTKG' A
#
# COMPACT_ATOMS: atom_id res chain seq x y z
N MET A 1 0.24 25.71 -4.05
CA MET A 1 -0.65 24.56 -3.80
C MET A 1 0.18 23.52 -3.07
N GLN A 2 0.18 23.57 -1.74
CA GLN A 2 0.95 22.65 -0.89
C GLN A 2 0.10 21.40 -0.73
N ILE A 3 0.53 20.29 -1.32
CA ILE A 3 -0.14 19.01 -1.12
C ILE A 3 0.30 18.56 0.27
N ASP A 4 -0.62 18.56 1.23
CA ASP A 4 -0.39 17.97 2.55
C ASP A 4 0.20 16.57 2.37
N HIS A 5 1.43 16.40 2.87
CA HIS A 5 2.08 15.10 2.98
C HIS A 5 1.35 14.30 4.05
N LEU A 6 0.12 13.88 3.75
CA LEU A 6 -0.63 12.97 4.59
C LEU A 6 0.19 11.68 4.62
N THR A 7 0.67 11.31 5.81
CA THR A 7 1.45 10.09 6.01
C THR A 7 0.63 8.92 5.48
N ARG A 8 1.10 8.27 4.40
CA ARG A 8 0.44 7.12 3.80
C ARG A 8 1.01 5.85 4.42
N THR A 9 0.12 5.05 5.00
CA THR A 9 0.44 3.72 5.51
C THR A 9 -0.05 2.71 4.51
N TYR A 10 0.78 1.71 4.20
CA TYR A 10 0.38 0.61 3.34
C TYR A 10 0.17 -0.64 4.18
N ARG A 11 -0.90 -1.38 3.89
CA ARG A 11 -1.22 -2.65 4.54
C ARG A 11 -1.35 -3.75 3.52
N TYR A 12 -1.01 -4.97 3.90
CA TYR A 12 -1.25 -6.15 3.09
C TYR A 12 -1.64 -7.30 4.00
N ASP A 13 -2.84 -7.84 3.80
CA ASP A 13 -3.33 -8.98 4.60
C ASP A 13 -3.31 -8.73 6.12
N GLY A 14 -3.65 -7.49 6.51
CA GLY A 14 -3.57 -7.05 7.91
C GLY A 14 -2.17 -6.71 8.42
N ILE A 15 -1.12 -6.88 7.60
CA ILE A 15 0.27 -6.54 7.96
C ILE A 15 0.58 -5.11 7.53
N ASP A 16 1.06 -4.28 8.46
CA ASP A 16 1.61 -2.96 8.14
C ASP A 16 2.93 -3.09 7.37
N LEU A 17 2.95 -2.53 6.16
CA LEU A 17 4.10 -2.57 5.28
C LEU A 17 5.06 -1.41 5.56
N PRO A 18 6.38 -1.65 5.50
CA PRO A 18 7.37 -0.62 5.68
C PRO A 18 7.33 0.39 4.54
N VAL A 19 7.32 1.68 4.87
CA VAL A 19 7.33 2.79 3.89
C VAL A 19 8.65 3.54 4.04
N PRO A 20 9.68 3.22 3.23
CA PRO A 20 10.94 3.94 3.30
C PRO A 20 10.73 5.41 2.95
N PRO A 21 11.32 6.37 3.70
CA PRO A 21 11.06 7.80 3.49
C PRO A 21 11.48 8.27 2.08
N HIS A 22 12.50 7.65 1.48
CA HIS A 22 12.94 7.95 0.12
C HIS A 22 11.99 7.41 -0.97
N LEU A 23 11.11 6.46 -0.63
CA LEU A 23 10.08 5.94 -1.54
C LEU A 23 8.69 6.49 -1.22
N ALA A 24 8.50 7.16 -0.07
CA ALA A 24 7.20 7.68 0.38
C ALA A 24 6.47 8.57 -0.66
N GLN A 25 7.23 9.22 -1.54
CA GLN A 25 6.71 10.08 -2.60
C GLN A 25 6.51 9.36 -3.95
N ASP A 26 6.93 8.11 -4.08
CA ASP A 26 6.80 7.30 -5.29
C ASP A 26 5.98 6.02 -5.02
N PRO A 27 4.65 6.07 -5.27
CA PRO A 27 3.77 4.92 -5.08
C PRO A 27 4.14 3.71 -5.95
N ALA A 28 4.74 3.93 -7.13
CA ALA A 28 5.12 2.84 -8.03
C ALA A 28 6.36 2.12 -7.50
N ALA A 29 7.38 2.88 -7.07
CA ALA A 29 8.56 2.31 -6.42
C ALA A 29 8.22 1.66 -5.07
N LEU A 30 7.31 2.23 -4.28
CA LEU A 30 6.79 1.58 -3.07
C LEU A 30 6.12 0.26 -3.38
N ARG A 31 5.25 0.21 -4.39
CA ARG A 31 4.60 -1.04 -4.79
C ARG A 31 5.62 -2.08 -5.22
N ALA A 32 6.64 -1.69 -6.00
CA ALA A 32 7.72 -2.58 -6.40
C ALA A 32 8.50 -3.09 -5.18
N TYR A 33 8.84 -2.21 -4.23
CA TYR A 33 9.49 -2.58 -2.98
C TYR A 33 8.65 -3.58 -2.17
N HIS A 34 7.36 -3.28 -1.96
CA HIS A 34 6.46 -4.20 -1.27
C HIS A 34 6.30 -5.53 -2.01
N ALA A 35 6.31 -5.52 -3.34
CA ALA A 35 6.27 -6.73 -4.16
C ALA A 35 7.54 -7.58 -4.05
N THR A 36 8.69 -7.00 -3.71
CA THR A 36 9.90 -7.78 -3.41
C THR A 36 9.76 -8.59 -2.11
N LEU A 37 9.02 -8.04 -1.13
CA LEU A 37 8.70 -8.70 0.13
C LEU A 37 7.54 -9.69 -0.02
N TYR A 38 6.50 -9.29 -0.75
CA TYR A 38 5.27 -10.04 -0.96
C TYR A 38 4.90 -10.05 -2.46
N PRO A 39 5.37 -11.04 -3.24
CA PRO A 39 5.17 -11.08 -4.69
C PRO A 39 3.71 -11.01 -5.15
N ALA A 40 2.77 -11.46 -4.31
CA ALA A 40 1.34 -11.36 -4.58
C ALA A 40 0.82 -9.92 -4.69
N ILE A 41 1.54 -8.92 -4.16
CA ILE A 41 1.19 -7.49 -4.30
C ILE A 41 1.23 -7.02 -5.76
N LEU A 42 2.02 -7.68 -6.63
CA LEU A 42 2.03 -7.37 -8.06
C LEU A 42 0.64 -7.50 -8.68
N ASN A 43 -0.12 -8.50 -8.25
CA ASN A 43 -1.48 -8.77 -8.74
C ASN A 43 -2.56 -8.37 -7.72
N ALA A 44 -2.20 -7.70 -6.63
CA ALA A 44 -3.15 -7.24 -5.64
C ALA A 44 -3.90 -6.00 -6.11
N GLU A 45 -5.15 -5.89 -5.69
CA GLU A 45 -5.94 -4.69 -5.81
C GLU A 45 -5.55 -3.71 -4.70
N THR A 46 -5.53 -2.42 -5.04
CA THR A 46 -5.26 -1.36 -4.07
C THR A 46 -6.59 -0.82 -3.59
N VAL A 47 -6.90 -0.99 -2.31
CA VAL A 47 -8.13 -0.54 -1.66
C VAL A 47 -7.81 0.64 -0.76
N ASP A 48 -8.59 1.70 -0.90
CA ASP A 48 -8.55 2.82 0.01
C ASP A 48 -9.25 2.45 1.33
N ALA A 49 -8.51 2.41 2.43
CA ALA A 49 -9.06 2.11 3.75
C ALA A 49 -9.35 3.39 4.56
N GLY A 50 -9.24 4.57 3.93
CA GLY A 50 -9.45 5.87 4.56
C GLY A 50 -8.34 6.25 5.55
N VAL A 51 -8.66 7.19 6.45
CA VAL A 51 -7.70 7.69 7.46
C VAL A 51 -7.89 6.97 8.78
N MET A 52 -6.83 6.32 9.29
CA MET A 52 -6.79 5.75 10.64
C MET A 52 -5.62 6.35 11.41
N GLY A 53 -5.87 6.83 12.63
CA GLY A 53 -4.81 7.36 13.51
C GLY A 53 -4.04 8.56 12.95
N GLY A 54 -4.64 9.32 12.02
CA GLY A 54 -4.00 10.45 11.35
C GLY A 54 -3.16 10.09 10.12
N ALA A 55 -3.08 8.82 9.74
CA ALA A 55 -2.43 8.35 8.52
C ALA A 55 -3.47 7.81 7.52
N HIS A 56 -3.23 8.03 6.23
CA HIS A 56 -4.06 7.49 5.18
C HIS A 56 -3.65 6.06 4.88
N VAL A 57 -4.56 5.12 5.09
CA VAL A 57 -4.28 3.69 4.99
C VAL A 57 -4.70 3.20 3.61
N THR A 58 -3.74 2.60 2.91
CA THR A 58 -3.94 1.94 1.63
C THR A 58 -3.71 0.45 1.81
N GLU A 59 -4.70 -0.38 1.51
CA GLU A 59 -4.61 -1.82 1.67
C GLU A 59 -4.42 -2.52 0.32
N TYR A 60 -3.40 -3.36 0.20
CA TYR A 60 -3.25 -4.30 -0.89
C TYR A 60 -4.05 -5.57 -0.58
N ARG A 61 -5.10 -5.82 -1.34
CA ARG A 61 -5.90 -7.05 -1.25
C ARG A 61 -5.50 -7.99 -2.37
N ARG A 62 -5.06 -9.20 -2.01
CA ARG A 62 -4.79 -10.24 -3.01
C ARG A 62 -6.05 -10.43 -3.85
N ALA A 63 -5.90 -10.43 -5.18
CA ALA A 63 -6.95 -10.92 -6.06
C ALA A 63 -7.16 -12.40 -5.75
N VAL A 64 -8.11 -12.70 -4.88
CA VAL A 64 -8.53 -14.07 -4.61
C VAL A 64 -9.30 -14.46 -5.86
N GLY A 65 -8.63 -15.12 -6.81
CA GLY A 65 -9.26 -15.60 -8.03
C GLY A 65 -10.51 -16.35 -7.64
N THR A 66 -11.68 -15.82 -8.00
CA THR A 66 -12.94 -16.53 -7.86
C THR A 66 -12.82 -17.75 -8.76
N LYS A 67 -12.44 -18.87 -8.15
CA LYS A 67 -12.43 -20.17 -8.80
C LYS A 67 -13.88 -20.56 -8.99
N GLY A 68 -14.45 -20.14 -10.12
CA GLY A 68 -15.69 -20.67 -10.69
C GLY A 68 -15.35 -21.70 -11.76
#